data_AF-A0A433X3C9-F1
#
_entry.id   AF-A0A433X3C9-F1
#
_cell.length_a   1.000
_cell.length_b   1.000
_cell.length_c   1.000
_cell.angle_alpha   90.00
_cell.angle_beta   90.00
_cell.angle_gamma   90.00
#
_symmetry.space_group_name_H-M   'P 1'
#
loop_
_entity.id
_entity.type
_entity.pdbx_description
1 polymer ?
#
loop_
_entity_poly.entity_id
_entity_poly.type
_entity_poly.pdbx_seq_one_letter_code
_entity_poly.pdbx_strand_id
1 'polypeptide(L)'
;MRLFLNMAGFLLLQLAITLPAPLFGISFEDNDIPSSPPGWFVISVWFVLFPLMGYARWVVTRPPADRALGAWILGLATLCALYIYYTVGLSSALGISLLWCTLVGNGVVIVLAIVLALRTARRSRWAGVALGLVALWVSFASIGVVRDLIAG
;
A
#
# COMPACT_ATOMS: atom_id res chain seq x y z
N MET A 1 -9.08 2.65 23.43
CA MET A 1 -8.61 1.27 23.20
C MET A 1 -8.91 0.72 21.80
N ARG A 2 -10.16 0.75 21.31
CA ARG A 2 -10.52 0.15 19.99
C ARG A 2 -9.80 0.76 18.77
N LEU A 3 -9.47 2.05 18.79
CA LEU A 3 -8.71 2.70 17.72
C LEU A 3 -7.26 2.18 17.68
N PHE A 4 -6.56 2.22 18.82
CA PHE A 4 -5.18 1.75 18.94
C PHE A 4 -5.02 0.31 18.44
N LEU A 5 -5.93 -0.60 18.83
CA LEU A 5 -5.93 -1.98 18.34
C LEU A 5 -6.12 -2.08 16.82
N ASN A 6 -6.88 -1.18 16.20
CA ASN A 6 -7.03 -1.16 14.74
C ASN A 6 -5.75 -0.68 14.05
N MET A 7 -5.13 0.38 14.55
CA MET A 7 -3.87 0.91 14.01
C MET A 7 -2.74 -0.11 14.17
N ALA A 8 -2.59 -0.70 15.36
CA ALA A 8 -1.62 -1.76 15.63
C ALA A 8 -1.89 -3.00 14.77
N GLY A 9 -3.16 -3.39 14.57
CA GLY A 9 -3.52 -4.51 13.71
C GLY A 9 -3.07 -4.32 12.25
N PHE A 10 -3.11 -3.10 11.73
CA PHE A 10 -2.62 -2.80 10.38
C PHE A 10 -1.08 -2.83 10.31
N LEU A 11 -0.38 -2.35 11.33
CA LEU A 11 1.08 -2.52 11.41
C LEU A 11 1.47 -3.99 11.48
N LEU A 12 0.77 -4.77 12.30
CA LEU A 12 1.01 -6.21 12.39
C LEU A 12 0.71 -6.92 11.06
N LEU A 13 -0.33 -6.51 10.34
CA LEU A 13 -0.62 -7.01 8.99
C LEU A 13 0.56 -6.73 8.03
N GLN A 14 1.07 -5.49 8.02
CA GLN A 14 2.22 -5.11 7.21
C GLN A 14 3.40 -6.03 7.52
N LEU A 15 3.80 -6.10 8.79
CA LEU A 15 4.96 -6.89 9.21
C LEU A 15 4.79 -8.38 8.95
N ALA A 16 3.60 -8.94 9.22
CA ALA A 16 3.32 -10.35 9.01
C ALA A 16 3.42 -10.77 7.54
N ILE A 17 3.10 -9.86 6.61
CA ILE A 17 3.20 -10.12 5.18
C ILE A 17 4.60 -9.80 4.66
N THR A 18 5.24 -8.72 5.10
CA THR A 18 6.52 -8.30 4.50
C THR A 18 7.74 -9.00 5.09
N LEU A 19 7.74 -9.35 6.38
CA LEU A 19 8.89 -9.99 7.03
C LEU A 19 9.24 -11.38 6.45
N PRO A 20 8.29 -12.21 5.99
CA PRO A 20 8.62 -13.48 5.36
C PRO A 20 9.21 -13.35 3.95
N ALA A 21 9.12 -12.19 3.27
CA ALA A 21 9.52 -12.06 1.87
C ALA A 21 10.98 -12.50 1.59
N PRO A 22 11.98 -12.15 2.43
CA PRO A 22 13.36 -12.64 2.25
C PRO A 22 13.50 -14.16 2.35
N LEU A 23 12.62 -14.86 3.09
CA LEU A 23 12.61 -16.32 3.18
C LEU A 23 12.24 -16.99 1.84
N PHE A 24 11.59 -16.23 0.95
CA PHE A 24 11.25 -16.66 -0.41
C PHE A 24 12.23 -16.13 -1.46
N GLY A 25 13.37 -15.57 -1.04
CA GLY A 25 14.35 -14.96 -1.96
C GLY A 25 13.86 -13.65 -2.61
N ILE A 26 12.86 -13.00 -2.02
CA ILE A 26 12.31 -11.74 -2.50
C ILE A 26 12.94 -10.61 -1.68
N SER A 27 13.82 -9.83 -2.32
CA SER A 27 14.52 -8.70 -1.70
C SER A 27 14.16 -7.38 -2.38
N PHE A 28 14.23 -6.27 -1.63
CA PHE A 28 14.11 -4.92 -2.20
C PHE A 28 15.45 -4.36 -2.68
N GLU A 29 16.57 -4.94 -2.25
CA GLU A 29 17.92 -4.44 -2.53
C GLU A 29 18.32 -4.68 -4.00
N ASP A 30 17.72 -5.66 -4.66
CA ASP A 30 17.99 -6.00 -6.07
C ASP A 30 17.27 -5.09 -7.09
N ASN A 31 16.58 -4.05 -6.64
CA ASN A 31 15.92 -3.10 -7.55
C ASN A 31 16.90 -1.96 -7.91
N ASP A 32 17.61 -2.09 -9.03
CA ASP A 32 18.49 -1.09 -9.64
C ASP A 32 17.72 0.13 -10.21
N ILE A 33 16.76 0.68 -9.46
CA ILE A 33 15.96 1.85 -9.84
C ILE A 33 16.65 3.10 -9.24
N PRO A 34 17.49 3.85 -10.00
CA PRO A 34 18.35 4.89 -9.43
C PRO A 34 17.58 6.06 -8.82
N SER A 35 16.33 6.27 -9.27
CA SER A 35 15.46 7.32 -8.74
C SER A 35 14.70 6.92 -7.47
N SER A 36 14.81 5.66 -7.02
CA SER A 36 14.11 5.19 -5.84
C SER A 36 14.69 5.80 -4.56
N PRO A 37 13.84 6.26 -3.62
CA PRO A 37 14.32 6.70 -2.33
C PRO A 37 14.96 5.51 -1.58
N PRO A 38 15.85 5.78 -0.60
CA PRO A 38 16.46 4.74 0.22
C PRO A 38 15.41 3.81 0.84
N GLY A 39 15.71 2.51 0.94
CA GLY A 39 14.76 1.52 1.46
C GLY A 39 14.22 1.85 2.86
N TRP A 40 15.04 2.43 3.75
CA TRP A 40 14.60 2.86 5.08
C TRP A 40 13.50 3.95 5.02
N PHE A 41 13.52 4.81 4.01
CA PHE A 41 12.51 5.85 3.82
C PHE A 41 11.19 5.23 3.38
N VAL A 42 11.23 4.28 2.43
CA VAL A 42 10.05 3.51 1.99
C VAL A 42 9.40 2.79 3.18
N ILE A 43 10.19 2.11 4.00
CA ILE A 43 9.72 1.43 5.21
C ILE A 43 9.04 2.44 6.15
N SER A 44 9.69 3.57 6.41
CA SER A 44 9.18 4.62 7.31
C SER A 44 7.83 5.18 6.85
N VAL A 45 7.66 5.40 5.55
CA VAL A 45 6.38 5.86 4.98
C VAL A 45 5.28 4.84 5.22
N TRP A 46 5.53 3.56 4.97
CA TRP A 46 4.52 2.52 5.21
C TRP A 46 4.18 2.36 6.70
N PHE A 47 5.17 2.50 7.59
CA PHE A 47 4.95 2.54 9.04
C PHE A 47 4.00 3.66 9.49
N VAL A 48 3.86 4.73 8.69
CA VAL A 48 2.86 5.79 8.92
C VAL A 48 1.54 5.48 8.22
N LEU A 49 1.58 5.04 6.96
CA LEU A 49 0.37 4.82 6.15
C LEU A 49 -0.50 3.66 6.67
N PHE A 50 0.08 2.57 7.17
CA PHE A 50 -0.71 1.45 7.71
C PHE A 50 -1.56 1.83 8.93
N PRO A 51 -1.01 2.51 9.96
CA PRO A 51 -1.82 3.08 11.03
C PRO A 51 -2.92 4.02 10.54
N LEU A 52 -2.65 4.84 9.53
CA LEU A 52 -3.64 5.75 8.93
C LEU A 52 -4.80 5.00 8.25
N MET A 53 -4.51 3.91 7.55
CA MET A 53 -5.54 3.00 7.02
C MET A 53 -6.34 2.35 8.15
N GLY A 54 -5.68 1.93 9.24
CA GLY A 54 -6.34 1.41 10.44
C GLY A 54 -7.26 2.44 11.11
N TYR A 55 -6.84 3.70 11.17
CA TYR A 55 -7.70 4.82 11.60
C TYR A 55 -8.92 4.98 10.69
N ALA A 56 -8.72 4.99 9.36
CA ALA A 56 -9.81 5.13 8.41
C ALA A 56 -10.83 3.98 8.53
N ARG A 57 -10.36 2.74 8.65
CA ARG A 57 -11.20 1.57 8.89
C ARG A 57 -11.98 1.68 10.21
N TRP A 58 -11.32 2.11 11.29
CA TRP A 58 -11.99 2.33 12.56
C TRP A 58 -13.12 3.34 12.43
N VAL A 59 -12.92 4.45 11.70
CA VAL A 59 -13.96 5.47 11.48
C VAL A 59 -15.19 4.89 10.76
N VAL A 60 -15.01 4.15 9.66
CA VAL A 60 -16.14 3.64 8.86
C VAL A 60 -16.88 2.48 9.52
N THR A 61 -16.24 1.77 10.45
CA THR A 61 -16.84 0.65 11.19
C THR A 61 -17.58 1.09 12.46
N ARG A 62 -17.59 2.40 12.78
CA ARG A 62 -18.41 2.96 13.87
C ARG A 62 -19.88 3.15 13.44
N PRO A 63 -20.84 3.04 14.37
CA PRO A 63 -22.26 3.25 14.09
C PRO A 63 -22.56 4.60 13.40
N PRO A 64 -23.38 4.61 12.33
CA PRO A 64 -23.91 3.45 11.62
C PRO A 64 -22.77 2.69 10.90
N ALA A 65 -22.52 1.41 11.17
CA ALA A 65 -21.31 0.77 10.66
C ALA A 65 -21.41 0.45 9.16
N ASP A 66 -20.39 0.83 8.38
CA ASP A 66 -20.20 0.37 7.00
C ASP A 66 -19.13 -0.73 6.96
N ARG A 67 -19.57 -1.97 7.23
CA ARG A 67 -18.68 -3.14 7.30
C ARG A 67 -18.05 -3.46 5.95
N ALA A 68 -18.76 -3.21 4.86
CA ALA A 68 -18.25 -3.45 3.50
C ALA A 68 -17.10 -2.49 3.20
N LEU A 69 -17.27 -1.19 3.46
CA LEU A 69 -16.19 -0.21 3.28
C LEU A 69 -14.99 -0.53 4.18
N GLY A 70 -15.24 -0.95 5.43
CA GLY A 70 -14.18 -1.40 6.33
C GLY A 70 -13.40 -2.63 5.83
N ALA A 71 -14.08 -3.57 5.16
CA ALA A 71 -13.43 -4.73 4.54
C ALA A 71 -12.61 -4.35 3.31
N TRP A 72 -13.10 -3.42 2.49
CA TRP A 72 -12.34 -2.90 1.35
C TRP A 72 -11.07 -2.15 1.76
N ILE A 73 -11.09 -1.38 2.86
CA ILE A 73 -9.89 -0.74 3.42
C ILE A 73 -8.87 -1.79 3.88
N LEU A 74 -9.34 -2.89 4.49
CA LEU A 74 -8.46 -4.00 4.84
C LEU A 74 -7.86 -4.65 3.58
N GLY A 75 -8.67 -4.87 2.54
CA GLY A 75 -8.21 -5.39 1.26
C GLY A 75 -7.16 -4.50 0.60
N LEU A 76 -7.34 -3.17 0.64
CA LEU A 76 -6.33 -2.22 0.16
C LEU A 76 -5.01 -2.37 0.93
N ALA A 77 -5.06 -2.46 2.26
CA ALA A 77 -3.84 -2.61 3.07
C ALA A 77 -3.15 -3.95 2.82
N THR A 78 -3.90 -5.04 2.66
CA THR A 78 -3.35 -6.34 2.26
C THR A 78 -2.68 -6.25 0.89
N LEU A 79 -3.32 -5.60 -0.08
CA LEU A 79 -2.73 -5.40 -1.40
C LEU A 79 -1.43 -4.59 -1.31
N CYS A 80 -1.42 -3.50 -0.54
CA CYS A 80 -0.19 -2.72 -0.31
C CYS A 80 0.93 -3.55 0.33
N ALA A 81 0.59 -4.41 1.30
CA ALA A 81 1.58 -5.28 1.95
C ALA A 81 2.10 -6.36 1.00
N LEU A 82 1.26 -6.85 0.08
CA LEU A 82 1.60 -7.84 -0.93
C LEU A 82 2.42 -7.26 -2.10
N TYR A 83 2.74 -5.96 -2.08
CA TYR A 83 3.48 -5.28 -3.16
C TYR A 83 4.69 -6.05 -3.64
N ILE A 84 5.59 -6.40 -2.73
CA ILE A 84 6.85 -7.09 -3.07
C ILE A 84 6.61 -8.45 -3.74
N TYR A 85 5.49 -9.12 -3.42
CA TYR A 85 5.16 -10.43 -3.98
C TYR A 85 4.60 -10.30 -5.39
N TYR A 86 3.71 -9.34 -5.66
CA TYR A 86 3.15 -9.20 -7.01
C TYR A 86 4.04 -8.43 -7.96
N THR A 87 5.08 -7.73 -7.46
CA THR A 87 6.10 -7.10 -8.31
C THR A 87 7.25 -8.05 -8.54
N VAL A 88 8.11 -8.25 -7.54
CA VAL A 88 9.34 -9.05 -7.64
C VAL A 88 8.98 -10.53 -7.77
N GLY A 89 8.15 -11.06 -6.87
CA GLY A 89 7.81 -12.49 -6.86
C GLY A 89 7.08 -12.96 -8.14
N LEU A 90 6.15 -12.16 -8.65
CA LEU A 90 5.44 -12.49 -9.89
C LEU A 90 6.35 -12.37 -11.12
N SER A 91 7.22 -11.37 -11.14
CA SER A 91 8.20 -11.18 -12.21
C SER A 91 9.17 -12.36 -12.27
N SER A 92 9.71 -12.80 -11.13
CA SER A 92 10.63 -13.92 -11.07
C SER A 92 9.96 -15.26 -11.41
N ALA A 93 8.69 -15.45 -11.02
CA ALA A 93 7.98 -16.71 -11.24
C ALA A 93 7.42 -16.87 -12.66
N LEU A 94 6.90 -15.79 -13.26
CA LEU A 94 6.20 -15.83 -14.55
C LEU A 94 7.04 -15.29 -15.71
N GLY A 95 8.23 -14.73 -15.45
CA GLY A 95 9.06 -14.09 -16.47
C GLY A 95 8.44 -12.81 -17.06
N ILE A 96 7.41 -12.27 -16.40
CA ILE A 96 6.80 -10.99 -16.78
C ILE A 96 7.75 -9.87 -16.34
N SER A 97 7.86 -8.80 -17.13
CA SER A 97 8.71 -7.68 -16.75
C SER A 97 8.27 -7.10 -15.39
N LEU A 98 9.23 -6.85 -14.51
CA LEU A 98 9.03 -6.16 -13.23
C LEU A 98 8.29 -4.84 -13.40
N LEU A 99 8.56 -4.13 -14.50
CA LEU A 99 7.91 -2.88 -14.88
C LEU A 99 6.38 -3.04 -14.97
N TRP A 100 5.89 -3.94 -15.83
CA TRP A 100 4.46 -4.18 -16.01
C TRP A 100 3.78 -4.63 -14.72
N CYS A 101 4.39 -5.54 -13.97
CA CYS A 101 3.88 -5.97 -12.67
C CYS A 101 3.73 -4.78 -11.70
N THR A 102 4.72 -3.88 -11.68
CA THR A 102 4.71 -2.69 -10.83
C THR A 102 3.66 -1.67 -11.25
N LEU A 103 3.58 -1.34 -12.54
CA LEU A 103 2.63 -0.35 -13.05
C LEU A 103 1.17 -0.81 -12.89
N VAL A 104 0.88 -2.07 -13.22
CA VAL A 104 -0.47 -2.63 -13.07
C VAL A 104 -0.85 -2.69 -11.59
N GLY A 105 0.02 -3.24 -10.74
CA GLY A 105 -0.23 -3.34 -9.31
C GLY A 105 -0.45 -1.97 -8.66
N ASN A 106 0.42 -1.00 -8.95
CA ASN A 106 0.28 0.36 -8.43
C ASN A 106 -0.97 1.05 -8.98
N GLY A 107 -1.31 0.85 -10.26
CA GLY A 107 -2.53 1.39 -10.86
C GLY A 107 -3.79 0.92 -10.12
N VAL A 108 -3.87 -0.38 -9.82
CA VAL A 108 -4.97 -0.96 -9.03
C VAL A 108 -5.03 -0.34 -7.63
N VAL A 109 -3.88 -0.23 -6.94
CA VAL A 109 -3.80 0.37 -5.60
C VAL A 109 -4.22 1.83 -5.61
N ILE A 110 -3.77 2.63 -6.59
CA ILE A 110 -4.11 4.06 -6.72
C ILE A 110 -5.62 4.23 -6.91
N VAL A 111 -6.21 3.52 -7.88
CA VAL A 111 -7.66 3.62 -8.16
C VAL A 111 -8.47 3.21 -6.93
N LEU A 112 -8.13 2.08 -6.31
CA LEU A 112 -8.82 1.61 -5.12
C LEU A 112 -8.68 2.58 -3.95
N ALA A 113 -7.48 3.11 -3.70
CA ALA A 113 -7.23 4.09 -2.65
C ALA A 113 -8.04 5.38 -2.87
N ILE A 114 -8.11 5.90 -4.11
CA ILE A 114 -8.93 7.08 -4.44
C ILE A 114 -10.41 6.80 -4.19
N VAL A 115 -10.95 5.68 -4.70
CA VAL A 115 -12.36 5.32 -4.51
C VAL A 115 -12.69 5.21 -3.02
N LEU A 116 -11.85 4.52 -2.24
CA LEU A 116 -12.07 4.35 -0.81
C LEU A 116 -11.89 5.67 -0.04
N ALA A 117 -10.94 6.52 -0.43
CA ALA A 117 -10.76 7.85 0.15
C ALA A 117 -12.02 8.71 -0.06
N LEU A 118 -12.56 8.76 -1.28
CA LEU A 118 -13.77 9.53 -1.60
C LEU A 118 -15.00 9.01 -0.86
N ARG A 119 -15.19 7.68 -0.80
CA ARG A 119 -16.31 7.08 -0.05
C ARG A 119 -16.17 7.33 1.46
N THR A 120 -14.95 7.21 1.99
CA THR A 120 -14.65 7.44 3.40
C THR A 120 -14.78 8.93 3.79
N ALA A 121 -14.43 9.85 2.88
CA ALA A 121 -14.54 11.29 3.09
C ALA A 121 -15.98 11.75 3.37
N ARG A 122 -16.98 11.03 2.84
CA ARG A 122 -18.41 11.28 3.14
C ARG A 122 -18.75 11.01 4.61
N ARG A 123 -17.97 10.18 5.30
CA ARG A 123 -18.08 9.91 6.75
C ARG A 123 -17.17 10.80 7.59
N SER A 124 -15.92 10.94 7.16
CA SER A 124 -14.93 11.78 7.82
C SER A 124 -13.90 12.23 6.80
N ARG A 125 -13.79 13.55 6.60
CA ARG A 125 -12.80 14.14 5.70
C ARG A 125 -11.38 13.69 6.05
N TRP A 126 -11.03 13.64 7.33
CA TRP A 126 -9.71 13.22 7.80
C TRP A 126 -9.41 11.75 7.51
N ALA A 127 -10.41 10.87 7.64
CA ALA A 127 -10.23 9.46 7.26
C ALA A 127 -10.10 9.28 5.74
N GLY A 128 -10.80 10.11 4.97
CA GLY A 128 -10.61 10.19 3.52
C GLY A 128 -9.20 10.65 3.14
N VAL A 129 -8.70 11.72 3.78
CA VAL A 129 -7.33 12.23 3.59
C VAL A 129 -6.28 11.17 3.95
N ALA A 130 -6.48 10.46 5.06
CA ALA A 130 -5.60 9.36 5.48
C ALA A 130 -5.44 8.28 4.39
N LEU A 131 -6.53 7.89 3.71
CA LEU A 131 -6.46 6.97 2.56
C LEU A 131 -5.91 7.65 1.30
N GLY A 132 -6.20 8.94 1.09
CA GLY A 132 -5.67 9.72 -0.02
C GLY A 132 -4.14 9.80 -0.01
N LEU A 133 -3.51 9.83 1.16
CA LEU A 133 -2.04 9.78 1.29
C LEU A 133 -1.44 8.47 0.74
N VAL A 134 -2.19 7.35 0.78
CA VAL A 134 -1.76 6.10 0.15
C VAL A 134 -1.72 6.26 -1.37
N ALA A 135 -2.78 6.82 -1.96
CA ALA A 135 -2.81 7.08 -3.40
C ALA A 135 -1.69 8.03 -3.83
N LEU A 136 -1.46 9.09 -3.06
CA LEU A 136 -0.38 10.05 -3.31
C LEU A 136 1.00 9.38 -3.29
N TRP A 137 1.28 8.60 -2.25
CA TRP A 137 2.55 7.88 -2.12
C TRP A 137 2.78 6.90 -3.27
N VAL A 138 1.78 6.07 -3.59
CA VAL A 138 1.91 5.07 -4.66
C VAL A 138 2.01 5.73 -6.04
N SER A 139 1.38 6.90 -6.22
CA SER A 139 1.54 7.70 -7.45
C SER A 139 2.97 8.23 -7.57
N PHE A 140 3.53 8.76 -6.48
CA PHE A 140 4.92 9.19 -6.43
C PHE A 140 5.88 8.03 -6.76
N ALA A 141 5.69 6.86 -6.14
CA ALA A 141 6.50 5.67 -6.43
C ALA A 141 6.39 5.23 -7.91
N SER A 142 5.19 5.33 -8.50
CA SER A 142 4.97 4.98 -9.91
C SER A 142 5.66 5.96 -10.88
N ILE A 143 5.73 7.24 -10.54
CA ILE A 143 6.45 8.23 -11.36
C ILE A 143 7.95 7.92 -11.41
N GLY A 144 8.56 7.48 -10.29
CA GLY A 144 9.95 7.04 -10.28
C GLY A 144 10.21 5.89 -11.27
N VAL A 145 9.33 4.89 -11.25
CA VAL A 145 9.39 3.74 -12.17
C VAL A 145 9.25 4.17 -13.65
N VAL A 146 8.32 5.08 -13.95
CA VAL A 146 8.12 5.59 -15.32
C VAL A 146 9.29 6.47 -15.77
N ARG A 147 9.88 7.26 -14.87
CA ARG A 147 11.02 8.12 -15.20
C ARG A 147 12.23 7.29 -15.61
N ASP A 148 12.52 6.24 -14.86
CA ASP A 148 13.67 5.38 -15.14
C ASP A 148 13.49 4.59 -16.44
N LEU A 149 12.23 4.33 -16.85
CA LEU A 149 11.91 3.79 -18.17
C LEU A 149 12.24 4.73 -19.33
N ILE A 150 12.06 6.05 -19.15
CA ILE A 150 12.30 7.04 -20.21
C ILE A 150 13.79 7.41 -20.31
N ALA A 151 14.52 7.29 -19.20
CA ALA A 151 15.92 7.69 -19.09
C ALA A 151 16.93 6.58 -19.47
N GLY A 152 16.51 5.31 -19.47
CA GLY A 152 17.29 4.15 -19.93
C GLY A 152 17.01 3.82 -21.38
#